data_AF-A0A167HM62-F1
#
_entry.id   AF-A0A167HM62-F1
#
_cell.length_a   1.000
_cell.length_b   1.000
_cell.length_c   1.000
_cell.angle_alpha   90.00
_cell.angle_beta   90.00
_cell.angle_gamma   90.00
#
_symmetry.space_group_name_H-M   'P 1'
#
loop_
_entity.id
_entity.type
_entity.pdbx_description
1 polymer ?
#
loop_
_entity_poly.entity_id
_entity_poly.type
_entity_poly.pdbx_seq_one_letter_code
_entity_poly.pdbx_strand_id
1 'polypeptide(L)'
;MIALFKLNQIMAKKLTKEQLETLNRILQDYSTDFKQDKEHPTKRVDILLNAICGGGLFLIFNFLKEVDISELSSIQTNLIIISGVGFMLSILMNYFALETSLFQINTEEKLFNDVANTLKDQGDGWREKFLKKEEEATEEVHRLYYIKSRLYNTSKLTMTLSVILLGIFFVKYVLN
;
A
#
# COMPACT_ATOMS: atom_id res chain seq x y z
N MET A 1 16.43 4.33 -3.47
CA MET A 1 17.56 4.67 -4.36
C MET A 1 18.41 5.84 -3.83
N ILE A 2 17.81 6.88 -3.23
CA ILE A 2 18.52 8.04 -2.65
C ILE A 2 19.34 7.66 -1.40
N ALA A 3 18.81 6.79 -0.52
CA ALA A 3 19.53 6.29 0.65
C ALA A 3 20.81 5.50 0.31
N LEU A 4 20.74 4.61 -0.69
CA LEU A 4 21.90 3.87 -1.24
C LEU A 4 22.98 4.81 -1.80
N PHE A 5 22.57 5.92 -2.42
CA PHE A 5 23.50 6.93 -2.96
C PHE A 5 24.22 7.70 -1.84
N LYS A 6 23.49 8.06 -0.77
CA LYS A 6 24.07 8.67 0.44
C LYS A 6 25.00 7.72 1.18
N LEU A 7 24.66 6.44 1.28
CA LEU A 7 25.50 5.39 1.87
C LEU A 7 26.80 5.18 1.06
N ASN A 8 26.73 5.20 -0.27
CA ASN A 8 27.93 5.17 -1.13
C ASN A 8 28.86 6.36 -0.89
N GLN A 9 28.32 7.56 -0.66
CA GLN A 9 29.13 8.73 -0.29
C GLN A 9 29.78 8.59 1.10
N ILE A 10 29.17 7.85 2.02
CA ILE A 10 29.70 7.60 3.37
C ILE A 10 30.78 6.53 3.32
N MET A 11 30.60 5.48 2.51
CA MET A 11 31.64 4.47 2.23
C MET A 11 32.93 5.07 1.67
N ALA A 12 32.84 6.22 0.98
CA ALA A 12 34.00 6.96 0.47
C ALA A 12 34.82 7.69 1.57
N LYS A 13 34.30 7.81 2.81
CA LYS A 13 35.00 8.43 3.95
C LYS A 13 35.38 7.38 4.99
N LYS A 14 36.69 7.05 5.08
CA LYS A 14 37.41 6.40 6.20
C LYS A 14 36.56 5.53 7.17
N LEU A 15 35.80 4.57 6.65
CA LEU A 15 35.29 3.46 7.46
C LEU A 15 36.38 2.42 7.64
N THR A 16 36.46 1.79 8.81
CA THR A 16 37.33 0.63 8.99
C THR A 16 36.80 -0.54 8.16
N LYS A 17 37.69 -1.47 7.79
CA LYS A 17 37.32 -2.63 6.94
C LYS A 17 36.16 -3.45 7.52
N GLU A 18 36.14 -3.58 8.84
CA GLU A 18 35.10 -4.28 9.60
C GLU A 18 33.74 -3.55 9.60
N GLN A 19 33.75 -2.22 9.67
CA GLN A 19 32.53 -1.41 9.54
C GLN A 19 31.98 -1.47 8.11
N LEU A 20 32.86 -1.48 7.10
CA LEU A 20 32.48 -1.61 5.70
C LEU A 20 31.86 -2.98 5.40
N GLU A 21 32.44 -4.07 5.94
CA GLU A 21 31.89 -5.42 5.78
C GLU A 21 30.53 -5.57 6.48
N THR A 22 30.37 -5.02 7.69
CA THR A 22 29.10 -5.02 8.41
C THR A 22 28.04 -4.22 7.66
N LEU A 23 28.40 -3.04 7.16
CA LEU A 23 27.51 -2.18 6.37
C LEU A 23 27.12 -2.82 5.05
N ASN A 24 28.07 -3.44 4.34
CA ASN A 24 27.80 -4.14 3.10
C ASN A 24 26.87 -5.32 3.32
N ARG A 25 27.03 -6.06 4.43
CA ARG A 25 26.15 -7.18 4.77
C ARG A 25 24.73 -6.71 5.08
N ILE A 26 24.58 -5.64 5.87
CA ILE A 26 23.28 -4.98 6.12
C ILE A 26 22.67 -4.51 4.80
N LEU A 27 23.45 -3.85 3.92
CA LEU A 27 23.00 -3.41 2.60
C LEU A 27 22.61 -4.57 1.69
N GLN A 28 23.31 -5.71 1.77
CA GLN A 28 23.02 -6.89 0.97
C GLN A 28 21.70 -7.51 1.42
N ASP A 29 21.53 -7.76 2.72
CA ASP A 29 20.30 -8.31 3.31
C ASP A 29 19.10 -7.40 2.97
N TYR A 30 19.26 -6.08 3.19
CA TYR A 30 18.22 -5.11 2.83
C TYR A 30 17.94 -5.05 1.32
N SER A 31 18.95 -5.10 0.46
CA SER A 31 18.73 -5.07 -0.99
C SER A 31 18.04 -6.33 -1.50
N THR A 32 18.23 -7.45 -0.80
CA THR A 32 17.64 -8.74 -1.14
C THR A 32 16.16 -8.74 -0.76
N ASP A 33 15.83 -8.22 0.42
CA ASP A 33 14.44 -7.99 0.85
C ASP A 33 13.75 -6.93 -0.02
N PHE A 34 14.40 -5.81 -0.34
CA PHE A 34 13.84 -4.76 -1.22
C PHE A 34 13.63 -5.22 -2.67
N LYS A 35 14.51 -6.07 -3.20
CA LYS A 35 14.37 -6.60 -4.58
C LYS A 35 13.35 -7.72 -4.65
N GLN A 36 13.15 -8.48 -3.59
CA GLN A 36 12.11 -9.51 -3.53
C GLN A 36 10.73 -8.92 -3.22
N ASP A 37 10.65 -7.77 -2.54
CA ASP A 37 9.38 -7.10 -2.24
C ASP A 37 8.82 -6.22 -3.38
N LYS A 38 8.03 -6.88 -4.23
CA LYS A 38 6.58 -6.59 -4.34
C LYS A 38 6.08 -5.25 -4.91
N GLU A 39 6.90 -4.34 -5.43
CA GLU A 39 6.34 -3.11 -6.01
C GLU A 39 5.54 -3.32 -7.31
N HIS A 40 5.89 -4.31 -8.14
CA HIS A 40 5.29 -4.44 -9.47
C HIS A 40 3.88 -5.08 -9.52
N PRO A 41 3.58 -6.15 -8.76
CA PRO A 41 2.26 -6.77 -8.79
C PRO A 41 1.21 -5.91 -8.08
N THR A 42 1.57 -5.33 -6.94
CA THR A 42 0.66 -4.56 -6.09
C THR A 42 0.17 -3.31 -6.82
N LYS A 43 1.09 -2.51 -7.39
CA LYS A 43 0.74 -1.31 -8.18
C LYS A 43 -0.19 -1.60 -9.37
N ARG A 44 -0.02 -2.75 -10.04
CA ARG A 44 -0.89 -3.12 -11.19
C ARG A 44 -2.30 -3.47 -10.75
N VAL A 45 -2.44 -4.15 -9.60
CA VAL A 45 -3.75 -4.54 -9.08
C VAL A 45 -4.47 -3.34 -8.46
N ASP A 46 -3.75 -2.34 -7.93
CA ASP A 46 -4.34 -1.09 -7.43
C ASP A 46 -5.00 -0.27 -8.56
N ILE A 47 -4.33 -0.19 -9.71
CA ILE A 47 -4.86 0.45 -10.92
C ILE A 47 -6.10 -0.30 -11.41
N LEU A 48 -6.04 -1.64 -11.45
CA LEU A 48 -7.15 -2.48 -11.86
C LEU A 48 -8.38 -2.28 -10.96
N LEU A 49 -8.17 -2.26 -9.64
CA LEU A 49 -9.24 -2.05 -8.67
C LEU A 49 -9.90 -0.68 -8.87
N ASN A 50 -9.10 0.38 -9.00
CA ASN A 50 -9.63 1.72 -9.24
C ASN A 50 -10.37 1.82 -10.58
N ALA A 51 -9.87 1.15 -11.63
CA ALA A 51 -10.54 1.12 -12.93
C ALA A 51 -11.90 0.39 -12.87
N ILE A 52 -11.97 -0.77 -12.21
CA ILE A 52 -13.22 -1.51 -12.03
C ILE A 52 -14.22 -0.69 -11.21
N CYS A 53 -13.81 -0.14 -10.07
CA CYS A 53 -14.69 0.67 -9.23
C CYS A 53 -15.14 1.95 -9.94
N GLY A 54 -14.24 2.64 -10.64
CA GLY A 54 -14.55 3.85 -11.40
C GLY A 54 -15.53 3.57 -12.55
N GLY A 55 -15.32 2.46 -13.28
CA GLY A 55 -16.25 2.00 -14.31
C GLY A 55 -17.62 1.62 -13.74
N GLY A 56 -17.66 0.92 -12.61
CA GLY A 56 -18.91 0.58 -11.91
C GLY A 56 -19.70 1.81 -11.48
N LEU A 57 -19.02 2.80 -10.88
CA LEU A 57 -19.65 4.09 -10.53
C LEU A 57 -20.16 4.83 -11.75
N PHE A 58 -19.38 4.87 -12.84
CA PHE A 58 -19.80 5.50 -14.09
C PHE A 58 -21.07 4.87 -14.66
N LEU A 59 -21.16 3.53 -14.66
CA LEU A 59 -22.37 2.81 -15.09
C LEU A 59 -23.58 3.18 -14.22
N ILE A 60 -23.42 3.23 -12.90
CA ILE A 60 -24.47 3.64 -11.96
C ILE A 60 -24.93 5.08 -12.26
N PHE A 61 -24.00 6.02 -12.42
CA PHE A 61 -24.34 7.41 -12.69
C PHE A 61 -25.03 7.62 -14.03
N ASN A 62 -24.62 6.92 -15.09
CA ASN A 62 -25.30 7.00 -16.37
C ASN A 62 -26.71 6.39 -16.29
N PHE A 63 -26.85 5.25 -15.63
CA PHE A 63 -28.15 4.63 -15.43
C PHE A 63 -29.13 5.57 -14.70
N LEU A 64 -28.69 6.19 -13.59
CA LEU A 64 -29.50 7.13 -12.82
C LEU A 64 -29.84 8.42 -13.57
N LYS A 65 -29.13 8.75 -14.66
CA LYS A 65 -29.48 9.87 -15.54
C LYS A 65 -30.58 9.54 -16.53
N GLU A 66 -30.64 8.28 -16.96
CA GLU A 66 -31.57 7.83 -18.01
C GLU A 66 -32.89 7.32 -17.44
N VAL A 67 -32.90 6.86 -16.19
CA VAL A 67 -34.07 6.25 -15.55
C VAL A 67 -34.73 7.19 -14.55
N ASP A 68 -36.06 7.28 -14.61
CA ASP A 68 -36.85 7.93 -13.57
C ASP A 68 -36.82 7.06 -12.30
N ILE A 69 -36.23 7.60 -11.23
CA ILE A 69 -36.04 6.88 -9.97
C ILE A 69 -37.38 6.45 -9.36
N SER A 70 -38.48 7.13 -9.69
CA SER A 70 -39.83 6.77 -9.23
C SER A 70 -40.34 5.44 -9.79
N GLU A 71 -39.77 4.95 -10.90
CA GLU A 71 -40.12 3.67 -11.52
C GLU A 71 -39.37 2.47 -10.89
N LEU A 72 -38.34 2.73 -10.07
CA LEU A 72 -37.55 1.69 -9.43
C LEU A 72 -38.25 1.19 -8.17
N SER A 73 -38.33 -0.15 -8.03
CA SER A 73 -38.74 -0.76 -6.76
C SER A 73 -37.72 -0.46 -5.66
N SER A 74 -38.16 -0.43 -4.40
CA SER A 74 -37.27 -0.20 -3.25
C SER A 74 -36.06 -1.16 -3.22
N ILE A 75 -36.24 -2.42 -3.64
CA ILE A 75 -35.16 -3.41 -3.70
C ILE A 75 -34.10 -3.00 -4.74
N GLN A 76 -34.52 -2.58 -5.94
CA GLN A 76 -33.63 -2.16 -7.01
C GLN A 76 -32.84 -0.91 -6.63
N THR A 77 -33.52 0.09 -6.05
CA THR A 77 -32.89 1.31 -5.54
C THR A 77 -31.83 0.99 -4.49
N ASN A 78 -32.14 0.11 -3.53
CA ASN A 78 -31.19 -0.30 -2.50
C ASN A 78 -29.98 -1.03 -3.09
N LEU A 79 -30.16 -1.90 -4.10
CA LEU A 79 -29.05 -2.60 -4.76
C LEU A 79 -28.07 -1.62 -5.43
N ILE A 80 -28.59 -0.62 -6.15
CA ILE A 80 -27.76 0.40 -6.80
C ILE A 80 -27.00 1.21 -5.76
N ILE A 81 -27.68 1.72 -4.73
CA ILE A 81 -27.05 2.53 -3.68
C ILE A 81 -25.96 1.74 -2.96
N ILE A 82 -26.24 0.52 -2.51
CA ILE A 82 -25.27 -0.31 -1.79
C ILE A 82 -24.07 -0.63 -2.70
N SER A 83 -24.30 -0.95 -3.97
CA SER A 83 -23.21 -1.22 -4.91
C SER A 83 -22.31 0.01 -5.10
N GLY A 84 -22.89 1.20 -5.28
CA GLY A 84 -22.17 2.46 -5.43
C GLY A 84 -21.38 2.85 -4.18
N VAL A 85 -21.99 2.74 -2.99
CA VAL A 85 -21.30 2.96 -1.71
C VAL A 85 -20.14 1.97 -1.56
N GLY A 86 -20.33 0.71 -1.89
CA GLY A 86 -19.27 -0.29 -1.82
C GLY A 86 -18.11 -0.01 -2.80
N PHE A 87 -18.38 0.49 -4.01
CA PHE A 87 -17.31 0.92 -4.93
C PHE A 87 -16.52 2.10 -4.35
N MET A 88 -17.21 3.11 -3.79
CA MET A 88 -16.55 4.24 -3.14
C MET A 88 -15.69 3.80 -1.95
N LEU A 89 -16.23 2.96 -1.06
CA LEU A 89 -15.48 2.42 0.08
C LEU A 89 -14.26 1.61 -0.38
N SER A 90 -14.38 0.84 -1.45
CA SER A 90 -13.26 0.07 -2.01
C SER A 90 -12.14 0.99 -2.49
N ILE A 91 -12.47 2.07 -3.22
CA ILE A 91 -11.49 3.09 -3.66
C ILE A 91 -10.81 3.74 -2.46
N LEU A 92 -11.57 4.16 -1.45
CA LEU A 92 -11.01 4.80 -0.25
C LEU A 92 -10.08 3.85 0.53
N MET A 93 -10.47 2.60 0.73
CA MET A 93 -9.62 1.61 1.41
C MET A 93 -8.34 1.33 0.62
N ASN A 94 -8.43 1.27 -0.71
CA ASN A 94 -7.27 1.12 -1.58
C ASN A 94 -6.33 2.33 -1.50
N TYR A 95 -6.89 3.55 -1.45
CA TYR A 95 -6.13 4.77 -1.23
C TYR A 95 -5.38 4.75 0.12
N PHE A 96 -6.05 4.38 1.21
CA PHE A 96 -5.39 4.27 2.52
C PHE A 96 -4.33 3.17 2.57
N ALA A 97 -4.52 2.06 1.83
CA ALA A 97 -3.50 1.02 1.71
C ALA A 97 -2.24 1.54 0.99
N LEU A 98 -2.41 2.37 -0.04
CA LEU A 98 -1.32 3.04 -0.74
C LEU A 98 -0.58 4.02 0.18
N GLU A 99 -1.33 4.86 0.90
CA GLU A 99 -0.77 5.83 1.85
C GLU A 99 0.03 5.12 2.96
N THR A 100 -0.53 4.04 3.52
CA THR A 100 0.16 3.21 4.52
C THR A 100 1.47 2.63 3.96
N SER A 101 1.49 2.27 2.67
CA SER A 101 2.72 1.81 2.01
C SER A 101 3.77 2.91 1.88
N LEU A 102 3.37 4.16 1.67
CA LEU A 102 4.28 5.31 1.64
C LEU A 102 4.86 5.58 3.02
N PHE A 103 4.05 5.49 4.07
CA PHE A 103 4.53 5.58 5.46
C PHE A 103 5.56 4.50 5.78
N GLN A 104 5.29 3.25 5.39
CA GLN A 104 6.23 2.14 5.58
C GLN A 104 7.59 2.44 4.93
N ILE A 105 7.59 2.87 3.66
CA ILE A 105 8.80 3.23 2.92
C ILE A 105 9.57 4.37 3.62
N ASN A 106 8.85 5.39 4.10
CA ASN A 106 9.46 6.52 4.80
C ASN A 106 10.08 6.09 6.14
N THR A 107 9.46 5.17 6.88
CA THR A 107 9.99 4.62 8.14
C THR A 107 11.28 3.83 7.87
N GLU A 108 11.29 2.98 6.85
CA GLU A 108 12.48 2.24 6.42
C GLU A 108 13.61 3.20 5.98
N GLU A 109 13.30 4.23 5.18
CA GLU A 109 14.30 5.22 4.76
C GLU A 109 14.84 6.05 5.94
N LYS A 110 14.00 6.37 6.93
CA LYS A 110 14.42 7.06 8.14
C LYS A 110 15.38 6.21 8.97
N LEU A 111 15.09 4.91 9.14
CA LEU A 111 16.01 3.97 9.79
C LEU A 111 17.37 4.03 9.09
N PHE A 112 17.41 3.88 7.77
CA PHE A 112 18.67 3.94 7.03
C PHE A 112 19.46 5.24 7.21
N ASN A 113 18.79 6.39 7.18
CA ASN A 113 19.45 7.67 7.38
C ASN A 113 20.02 7.81 8.79
N ASP A 114 19.31 7.29 9.80
CA ASP A 114 19.79 7.27 11.19
C ASP A 114 21.02 6.38 11.36
N VAL A 115 21.04 5.23 10.70
CA VAL A 115 22.18 4.29 10.68
C VAL A 115 23.41 4.96 10.06
N ALA A 116 23.22 5.56 8.89
CA ALA A 116 24.25 6.29 8.16
C ALA A 116 24.85 7.44 8.98
N ASN A 117 24.05 8.13 9.80
CA ASN A 117 24.52 9.18 10.69
C ASN A 117 25.26 8.61 11.92
N THR A 118 24.74 7.54 12.53
CA THR A 118 25.36 6.90 13.71
C THR A 118 26.74 6.32 13.38
N LEU A 119 26.92 5.77 12.18
CA LEU A 119 28.21 5.27 11.69
C LEU A 119 29.25 6.38 11.44
N LYS A 120 28.81 7.60 11.09
CA LYS A 120 29.73 8.74 10.91
C LYS A 120 30.31 9.23 12.23
N ASP A 121 29.53 9.14 13.30
CA ASP A 121 29.89 9.74 14.59
C ASP A 121 30.86 8.87 15.42
N GLN A 122 31.28 7.68 14.91
CA GLN A 122 32.29 6.77 15.49
C GLN A 122 32.18 6.52 17.01
N GLY A 123 30.99 6.72 17.61
CA GLY A 123 30.81 6.61 19.05
C GLY A 123 30.81 5.16 19.53
N ASP A 124 31.42 4.92 20.69
CA ASP A 124 31.28 3.65 21.42
C ASP A 124 29.79 3.33 21.64
N GLY A 125 29.41 2.07 21.43
CA GLY A 125 28.02 1.60 21.57
C GLY A 125 27.10 1.83 20.35
N TRP A 126 27.64 2.22 19.18
CA TRP A 126 26.85 2.38 17.95
C TRP A 126 26.05 1.13 17.58
N ARG A 127 26.60 -0.07 17.82
CA ARG A 127 25.98 -1.36 17.51
C ARG A 127 24.73 -1.62 18.36
N GLU A 128 24.77 -1.29 19.65
CA GLU A 128 23.63 -1.48 20.56
C GLU A 128 22.51 -0.48 20.27
N LYS A 129 22.87 0.78 19.98
CA LYS A 129 21.90 1.80 19.52
C LYS A 129 21.27 1.44 18.18
N PHE A 130 22.05 0.85 17.28
CA PHE A 130 21.58 0.36 15.99
C PHE A 130 20.57 -0.77 16.18
N LEU A 131 20.92 -1.82 16.92
CA LEU A 131 20.06 -2.99 17.13
C LEU A 131 18.71 -2.59 17.74
N LYS A 132 18.73 -1.68 18.71
CA LYS A 132 17.50 -1.17 19.32
C LYS A 132 16.62 -0.41 18.32
N LYS A 133 17.20 0.46 17.48
CA LYS A 133 16.46 1.20 16.45
C LYS A 133 15.94 0.29 15.33
N GLU A 134 16.72 -0.72 14.97
CA GLU A 134 16.32 -1.73 14.00
C GLU A 134 15.13 -2.54 14.51
N GLU A 135 15.15 -2.96 15.77
CA GLU A 135 14.04 -3.67 16.41
C GLU A 135 12.76 -2.80 16.42
N GLU A 136 12.84 -1.55 16.88
CA GLU A 136 11.72 -0.60 16.89
C GLU A 136 11.16 -0.35 15.48
N ALA A 137 12.03 -0.13 14.49
CA ALA A 137 11.60 0.10 13.11
C ALA A 137 11.02 -1.15 12.45
N THR A 138 11.57 -2.34 12.76
CA THR A 138 11.07 -3.62 12.24
C THR A 138 9.66 -3.88 12.75
N GLU A 139 9.40 -3.66 14.04
CA GLU A 139 8.06 -3.77 14.61
C GLU A 139 7.06 -2.81 13.94
N GLU A 140 7.47 -1.56 13.73
CA GLU A 140 6.63 -0.55 13.08
C GLU A 140 6.31 -0.93 11.62
N VAL A 141 7.33 -1.35 10.86
CA VAL A 141 7.20 -1.82 9.47
C VAL A 141 6.27 -3.04 9.39
N HIS A 142 6.42 -4.01 10.30
CA HIS A 142 5.56 -5.19 10.34
C HIS A 142 4.09 -4.83 10.63
N ARG A 143 3.87 -3.89 11.56
CA ARG A 143 2.54 -3.38 11.86
C ARG A 143 1.91 -2.68 10.65
N LEU A 144 2.66 -1.82 9.96
CA LEU A 144 2.20 -1.11 8.76
C LEU A 144 1.88 -2.08 7.63
N TYR A 145 2.73 -3.09 7.43
CA TYR A 145 2.48 -4.17 6.46
C TYR A 145 1.16 -4.91 6.74
N TYR A 146 0.91 -5.27 8.00
CA TYR A 146 -0.34 -5.93 8.39
C TYR A 146 -1.57 -5.06 8.11
N ILE A 147 -1.51 -3.77 8.48
CA ILE A 147 -2.60 -2.81 8.23
C ILE A 147 -2.86 -2.68 6.74
N LYS A 148 -1.80 -2.45 5.94
CA LYS A 148 -1.86 -2.37 4.47
C LYS A 148 -2.52 -3.61 3.88
N SER A 149 -2.04 -4.80 4.23
CA SER A 149 -2.56 -6.06 3.69
C SER A 149 -4.03 -6.25 4.01
N ARG A 150 -4.46 -5.85 5.22
CA ARG A 150 -5.86 -5.96 5.64
C ARG A 150 -6.75 -5.00 4.87
N LEU A 151 -6.37 -3.72 4.77
CA LEU A 151 -7.09 -2.71 3.99
C LEU A 151 -7.25 -3.16 2.53
N TYR A 152 -6.18 -3.69 1.95
CA TYR A 152 -6.16 -4.14 0.58
C TYR A 152 -7.09 -5.33 0.31
N ASN A 153 -7.04 -6.34 1.17
CA ASN A 153 -7.91 -7.51 1.05
C ASN A 153 -9.37 -7.14 1.27
N THR A 154 -9.66 -6.28 2.25
CA THR A 154 -11.03 -5.78 2.47
C THR A 154 -11.52 -4.99 1.26
N SER A 155 -10.71 -4.10 0.70
CA SER A 155 -11.05 -3.34 -0.50
C SER A 155 -11.43 -4.25 -1.68
N LYS A 156 -10.64 -5.30 -1.94
CA LYS A 156 -10.94 -6.29 -2.97
C LYS A 156 -12.24 -7.04 -2.74
N LEU A 157 -12.49 -7.46 -1.50
CA LEU A 157 -13.73 -8.15 -1.14
C LEU A 157 -14.94 -7.24 -1.33
N THR A 158 -14.87 -6.00 -0.83
CA THR A 158 -15.92 -5.00 -1.00
C THR A 158 -16.18 -4.71 -2.48
N MET A 159 -15.14 -4.52 -3.29
CA MET A 159 -15.28 -4.33 -4.73
C MET A 159 -16.00 -5.52 -5.38
N THR A 160 -15.57 -6.74 -5.05
CA THR A 160 -16.15 -7.96 -5.63
C THR A 160 -17.63 -8.08 -5.29
N LEU A 161 -18.01 -7.80 -4.04
CA LEU A 161 -19.42 -7.78 -3.63
C LEU A 161 -20.20 -6.69 -4.36
N SER A 162 -19.65 -5.49 -4.52
CA SER A 162 -20.28 -4.42 -5.29
C SER A 162 -20.53 -4.81 -6.75
N VAL A 163 -19.57 -5.46 -7.41
CA VAL A 163 -19.74 -5.96 -8.78
C VAL A 163 -20.85 -7.00 -8.85
N ILE A 164 -20.90 -7.93 -7.90
CA ILE A 164 -21.96 -8.96 -7.85
C ILE A 164 -23.34 -8.30 -7.65
N LEU A 165 -23.46 -7.37 -6.71
CA LEU A 165 -24.72 -6.66 -6.45
C LEU A 165 -25.19 -5.86 -7.67
N LEU A 166 -24.27 -5.16 -8.34
CA LEU A 166 -24.58 -4.44 -9.57
C LEU A 166 -25.00 -5.41 -10.68
N GLY A 167 -24.33 -6.55 -10.82
CA GLY A 167 -24.70 -7.59 -11.78
C GLY A 167 -26.09 -8.17 -11.53
N ILE A 168 -26.44 -8.45 -10.27
CA ILE A 168 -27.79 -8.90 -9.89
C ILE A 168 -28.84 -7.85 -10.26
N PHE A 169 -28.54 -6.57 -10.02
CA PHE A 169 -29.42 -5.47 -10.42
C PHE A 169 -29.64 -5.47 -11.94
N PHE A 170 -28.58 -5.53 -12.74
CA PHE A 170 -28.67 -5.56 -14.21
C PHE A 170 -29.50 -6.74 -14.73
N VAL A 171 -29.26 -7.95 -14.21
CA VAL A 171 -30.02 -9.14 -14.63
C VAL A 171 -31.51 -9.00 -14.29
N LYS A 172 -31.85 -8.43 -13.13
CA LYS A 172 -33.25 -8.32 -12.70
C LYS A 172 -34.03 -7.18 -13.35
N TYR A 173 -33.36 -6.11 -13.80
CA TYR A 173 -34.01 -4.91 -14.31
C TYR A 173 -33.86 -4.73 -15.82
N VAL A 174 -32.74 -5.16 -16.41
CA VAL A 174 -32.46 -4.93 -17.84
C VAL A 174 -32.84 -6.14 -18.70
N LEU A 175 -32.76 -7.35 -18.14
CA LEU A 175 -33.04 -8.59 -18.90
C LEU A 175 -34.44 -9.17 -18.66
N ASN A 176 -35.20 -8.64 -17.69
CA ASN A 176 -36.58 -9.01 -17.39
C ASN A 176 -37.48 -7.80 -17.54
#